data_AF-A0A127F0X0-F1
#
_entry.id   AF-A0A127F0X0-F1
#
_cell.length_a   1.000
_cell.length_b   1.000
_cell.length_c   1.000
_cell.angle_alpha   90.00
_cell.angle_beta   90.00
_cell.angle_gamma   90.00
#
_symmetry.space_group_name_H-M   'P 1'
#
loop_
_entity.id
_entity.type
_entity.pdbx_description
1 polymer ?
#
loop_
_entity_poly.entity_id
_entity_poly.type
_entity_poly.pdbx_seq_one_letter_code
_entity_poly.pdbx_strand_id
1 'polypeptide(L)'
;MAKKSKPRPVIKAFQHRRVNIKRRTLSLCPEAVELLKSRYVSRYAFAELKKMLPARQIEAAQLMIAMNEFSVGFARLLVSATPCDRLVELKKPKYVARLALKQIARMEQESTNLDHQVCLIAQSYGDDHLDLVVVVGYVLRLLENARVVRFLAQNYSELLSEFQKIAESH
;
A
#
# COMPACT_ATOMS: atom_id res chain seq x y z
N MET A 1 54.93 23.95 -27.37
CA MET A 1 54.72 22.83 -28.32
C MET A 1 55.30 21.56 -27.69
N ALA A 2 54.50 20.58 -27.23
CA ALA A 2 53.94 19.47 -28.03
C ALA A 2 55.05 18.56 -28.61
N LYS A 3 55.12 17.22 -28.44
CA LYS A 3 54.12 16.19 -28.14
C LYS A 3 54.83 14.81 -27.97
N LYS A 4 54.24 13.93 -27.15
CA LYS A 4 54.08 12.43 -27.28
C LYS A 4 55.35 11.55 -27.21
N SER A 5 55.42 10.50 -26.39
CA SER A 5 54.50 9.35 -26.32
C SER A 5 54.65 8.51 -25.03
N LYS A 6 53.54 7.97 -24.53
CA LYS A 6 53.41 6.79 -23.62
C LYS A 6 52.87 5.61 -24.46
N PRO A 7 52.59 4.38 -23.94
CA PRO A 7 53.12 3.52 -22.85
C PRO A 7 53.38 2.05 -23.34
N ARG A 8 53.88 1.06 -22.56
CA ARG A 8 53.15 0.12 -21.66
C ARG A 8 54.16 -0.90 -21.08
N PRO A 9 53.93 -1.43 -19.85
CA PRO A 9 53.47 -2.82 -19.78
C PRO A 9 52.26 -2.96 -18.83
N VAL A 10 51.14 -3.50 -19.31
CA VAL A 10 50.68 -4.89 -19.10
C VAL A 10 50.54 -5.26 -17.62
N ILE A 11 49.33 -4.99 -17.12
CA ILE A 11 48.47 -5.83 -16.27
C ILE A 11 49.17 -7.03 -15.59
N LYS A 12 49.24 -6.98 -14.26
CA LYS A 12 48.63 -7.99 -13.35
C LYS A 12 48.74 -7.50 -11.91
N ALA A 13 47.75 -6.74 -11.46
CA ALA A 13 47.51 -6.53 -10.04
C ALA A 13 46.71 -7.73 -9.51
N PHE A 14 47.40 -8.71 -8.95
CA PHE A 14 46.83 -9.69 -8.02
C PHE A 14 47.82 -9.85 -6.86
N GLN A 15 48.01 -8.78 -6.09
CA GLN A 15 48.69 -8.89 -4.81
C GLN A 15 47.65 -9.15 -3.72
N HIS A 16 47.69 -10.39 -3.25
CA HIS A 16 47.09 -10.85 -2.00
C HIS A 16 47.48 -9.91 -0.85
N ARG A 17 46.57 -9.02 -0.46
CA ARG A 17 46.70 -8.29 0.81
C ARG A 17 46.03 -9.12 1.90
N ARG A 18 46.83 -9.95 2.57
CA ARG A 18 46.50 -10.51 3.89
C ARG A 18 46.27 -9.34 4.83
N VAL A 19 45.01 -9.01 5.10
CA VAL A 19 44.65 -8.07 6.17
C VAL A 19 44.46 -8.89 7.43
N ASN A 20 45.33 -8.62 8.40
CA ASN A 20 45.35 -9.18 9.74
C ASN A 20 44.11 -8.66 10.50
N ILE A 21 43.05 -9.46 10.62
CA ILE A 21 41.80 -9.10 11.32
C ILE A 21 41.66 -9.99 12.55
N LYS A 22 42.42 -9.67 13.61
CA LYS A 22 42.22 -10.23 14.96
C LYS A 22 41.24 -9.40 15.82
N ARG A 23 40.36 -8.58 15.22
CA ARG A 23 39.36 -7.78 15.97
C ARG A 23 38.05 -7.70 15.19
N ARG A 24 36.95 -8.15 15.81
CA ARG A 24 35.55 -8.28 15.32
C ARG A 24 35.13 -9.69 14.83
N THR A 25 35.28 -10.69 15.70
CA THR A 25 34.48 -11.91 15.66
C THR A 25 33.14 -11.67 16.36
N LEU A 26 32.15 -11.21 15.59
CA LEU A 26 30.82 -11.83 15.61
C LEU A 26 30.41 -11.93 14.14
N SER A 27 31.02 -12.93 13.50
CA SER A 27 30.68 -13.37 12.16
C SER A 27 29.21 -13.75 12.11
N LEU A 28 28.54 -13.52 10.97
CA LEU A 28 27.25 -14.12 10.64
C LEU A 28 27.22 -15.58 11.12
N CYS A 29 26.09 -16.05 11.62
CA CYS A 29 26.00 -17.40 12.17
C CYS A 29 26.63 -18.43 11.23
N PRO A 30 27.48 -19.33 11.75
CA PRO A 30 28.27 -20.24 10.91
C PRO A 30 27.39 -21.04 9.97
N GLU A 31 26.20 -21.42 10.43
CA GLU A 31 25.15 -22.09 9.66
C GLU A 31 24.62 -21.23 8.50
N ALA A 32 24.30 -19.96 8.73
CA ALA A 32 23.90 -19.04 7.65
C ALA A 32 25.04 -18.77 6.65
N VAL A 33 26.30 -18.77 7.11
CA VAL A 33 27.47 -18.67 6.22
C VAL A 33 27.59 -19.91 5.37
N GLU A 34 27.42 -21.11 5.93
CA GLU A 34 27.47 -22.38 5.19
C GLU A 34 26.42 -22.49 4.11
N LEU A 35 25.19 -22.07 4.40
CA LEU A 35 24.10 -22.03 3.43
C LEU A 35 24.42 -21.09 2.24
N LEU A 36 25.12 -19.98 2.49
CA LEU A 36 25.43 -18.97 1.49
C LEU A 36 26.82 -19.13 0.82
N LYS A 37 27.70 -20.02 1.32
CA LYS A 37 29.06 -20.26 0.78
C LYS A 37 29.05 -20.74 -0.68
N SER A 38 28.01 -21.45 -1.09
CA SER A 38 27.90 -22.02 -2.45
C SER A 38 27.43 -21.01 -3.50
N ARG A 39 27.10 -19.76 -3.10
CA ARG A 39 26.45 -18.76 -3.95
C ARG A 39 27.18 -17.42 -3.95
N TYR A 40 27.10 -16.70 -5.06
CA TYR A 40 27.70 -15.38 -5.22
C TYR A 40 26.86 -14.31 -4.48
N VAL A 41 27.08 -14.17 -3.17
CA VAL A 41 26.41 -13.15 -2.36
C VAL A 41 27.29 -11.90 -2.24
N SER A 42 26.71 -10.73 -2.51
CA SER A 42 27.40 -9.45 -2.39
C SER A 42 27.76 -9.15 -0.93
N ARG A 43 28.94 -8.56 -0.70
CA ARG A 43 29.38 -8.08 0.63
C ARG A 43 28.34 -7.17 1.30
N TYR A 44 27.57 -6.42 0.52
CA TYR A 44 26.51 -5.55 1.02
C TYR A 44 25.29 -6.31 1.51
N ALA A 45 24.92 -7.43 0.88
CA ALA A 45 23.83 -8.29 1.36
C ALA A 45 24.20 -8.92 2.72
N PHE A 46 25.45 -9.36 2.90
CA PHE A 46 25.95 -9.81 4.20
C PHE A 46 25.89 -8.71 5.28
N ALA A 47 26.10 -7.45 4.91
CA ALA A 47 25.99 -6.34 5.86
C ALA A 47 24.53 -6.09 6.30
N GLU A 48 23.56 -6.34 5.42
CA GLU A 48 22.13 -6.25 5.75
C GLU A 48 21.68 -7.42 6.63
N LEU A 49 22.11 -8.65 6.32
CA LEU A 49 21.78 -9.84 7.13
C LEU A 49 22.29 -9.75 8.57
N LYS A 50 23.42 -9.06 8.79
CA LYS A 50 23.97 -8.81 10.14
C LYS A 50 23.05 -8.01 11.06
N LYS A 51 22.07 -7.30 10.51
CA LYS A 51 21.11 -6.52 11.30
C LYS A 51 20.05 -7.41 11.97
N MET A 52 19.94 -8.68 11.59
CA MET A 52 19.00 -9.65 12.14
C MET A 52 19.66 -10.55 13.19
N LEU A 53 18.86 -11.07 14.14
CA LEU A 53 19.31 -12.04 15.13
C LEU A 53 19.79 -13.35 14.48
N PRO A 54 20.68 -14.11 15.15
CA PRO A 54 21.17 -15.42 14.73
C PRO A 54 20.14 -16.37 14.10
N ALA A 55 19.04 -16.65 14.80
CA ALA A 55 17.98 -17.54 14.33
C ALA A 55 17.33 -17.02 13.03
N ARG A 56 17.12 -15.70 12.95
CA ARG A 56 16.51 -15.06 11.79
C ARG A 56 17.46 -14.96 10.60
N GLN A 57 18.77 -14.91 10.82
CA GLN A 57 19.77 -14.96 9.74
C GLN A 57 19.70 -16.29 8.97
N ILE A 58 19.45 -17.40 9.67
CA ILE A 58 19.33 -18.74 9.06
C ILE A 58 18.05 -18.83 8.23
N GLU A 59 16.91 -18.43 8.80
CA GLU A 59 15.63 -18.36 8.06
C GLU A 59 15.73 -17.46 6.83
N ALA A 60 16.35 -16.28 6.97
CA ALA A 60 16.54 -15.36 5.86
C ALA A 60 17.44 -15.98 4.76
N ALA A 61 18.51 -16.68 5.13
CA ALA A 61 19.35 -17.39 4.17
C ALA A 61 18.57 -18.49 3.43
N GLN A 62 17.72 -19.25 4.12
CA GLN A 62 16.84 -20.25 3.51
C GLN A 62 15.84 -19.62 2.53
N LEU A 63 15.26 -18.47 2.88
CA LEU A 63 14.34 -17.72 2.00
C LEU A 63 15.04 -17.19 0.75
N MET A 64 16.27 -16.68 0.88
CA MET A 64 17.08 -16.25 -0.25
C MET A 64 17.42 -17.40 -1.20
N ILE A 65 17.64 -18.61 -0.65
CA ILE A 65 17.85 -19.83 -1.44
C ILE A 65 16.56 -20.28 -2.12
N ALA A 66 15.43 -20.30 -1.41
CA ALA A 66 14.13 -20.70 -1.93
C ALA A 66 13.67 -19.81 -3.09
N MET A 67 13.90 -18.50 -2.99
CA MET A 67 13.56 -17.53 -4.03
C MET A 67 14.64 -17.37 -5.10
N ASN A 68 15.81 -18.02 -4.93
CA ASN A 68 16.99 -17.88 -5.78
C ASN A 68 17.41 -16.40 -6.01
N GLU A 69 17.20 -15.54 -5.01
CA GLU A 69 17.49 -14.10 -5.09
C GLU A 69 18.47 -13.67 -3.99
N PHE A 70 19.69 -13.27 -4.39
CA PHE A 70 20.77 -12.88 -3.49
C PHE A 70 21.09 -11.38 -3.51
N SER A 71 20.12 -10.57 -3.95
CA SER A 71 20.27 -9.13 -4.10
C SER A 71 20.32 -8.41 -2.74
N VAL A 72 21.00 -7.26 -2.71
CA VAL A 72 21.01 -6.36 -1.54
C VAL A 72 19.60 -5.83 -1.27
N GLY A 73 18.80 -5.62 -2.32
CA GLY A 73 17.40 -5.18 -2.20
C GLY A 73 16.55 -6.21 -1.47
N PHE A 74 16.68 -7.48 -1.84
CA PHE A 74 15.95 -8.56 -1.20
C PHE A 74 16.39 -8.78 0.26
N ALA A 75 17.70 -8.69 0.55
CA ALA A 75 18.18 -8.71 1.93
C ALA A 75 17.61 -7.54 2.77
N ARG A 76 17.48 -6.34 2.21
CA ARG A 76 16.82 -5.21 2.88
C ARG A 76 15.33 -5.44 3.10
N LEU A 77 14.64 -6.03 2.13
CA LEU A 77 13.22 -6.39 2.24
C LEU A 77 13.00 -7.35 3.41
N LEU A 78 13.84 -8.38 3.53
CA LEU A 78 13.80 -9.33 4.63
C LEU A 78 14.05 -8.66 6.00
N VAL A 79 14.98 -7.71 6.06
CA VAL A 79 15.24 -6.92 7.28
C VAL A 79 14.05 -6.02 7.64
N SER A 80 13.39 -5.39 6.66
CA SER A 80 12.20 -4.55 6.91
C SER A 80 10.96 -5.34 7.30
N ALA A 81 10.81 -6.56 6.76
CA ALA A 81 9.69 -7.44 7.08
C ALA A 81 9.87 -8.17 8.44
N THR A 82 11.07 -8.09 9.03
CA THR A 82 11.38 -8.75 10.31
C THR A 82 10.94 -7.86 11.48
N PRO A 83 10.18 -8.38 12.46
CA PRO A 83 9.75 -7.62 13.64
C PRO A 83 10.96 -7.16 14.46
N CYS A 84 10.83 -6.00 15.13
CA CYS A 84 11.93 -5.35 15.86
C CYS A 84 12.57 -6.26 16.92
N ASP A 85 11.82 -7.20 17.50
CA ASP A 85 12.29 -8.16 18.49
C ASP A 85 13.29 -9.18 17.93
N ARG A 86 13.40 -9.29 16.61
CA ARG A 86 14.32 -10.18 15.89
C ARG A 86 15.48 -9.46 15.20
N LEU A 87 15.71 -8.18 15.53
CA LEU A 87 16.82 -7.35 15.01
C LEU A 87 17.89 -7.10 16.08
N VAL A 88 19.16 -7.11 15.67
CA VAL A 88 20.34 -6.88 16.54
C VAL A 88 20.47 -5.40 16.91
N GLU A 89 20.15 -4.52 15.98
CA GLU A 89 20.02 -3.10 16.24
C GLU A 89 18.54 -2.78 16.47
N LEU A 90 18.15 -2.59 17.73
CA LEU A 90 16.92 -1.88 18.09
C LEU A 90 17.03 -0.46 17.51
N LYS A 91 16.69 -0.28 16.23
CA LYS A 91 16.50 1.04 15.64
C LYS A 91 15.46 1.74 16.49
N LYS A 92 15.90 2.71 17.30
CA LYS A 92 15.07 3.46 18.26
C LYS A 92 13.70 3.79 17.64
N PRO A 93 12.60 3.14 18.09
CA PRO A 93 11.31 3.26 17.42
C PRO A 93 10.59 4.58 17.77
N LYS A 94 11.17 5.45 18.61
CA LYS A 94 10.43 6.59 19.20
C LYS A 94 10.06 7.70 18.19
N TYR A 95 10.85 7.93 17.15
CA TYR A 95 10.53 8.97 16.16
C TYR A 95 9.55 8.47 15.09
N VAL A 96 9.75 7.24 14.60
CA VAL A 96 8.88 6.63 13.58
C VAL A 96 7.50 6.27 14.17
N ALA A 97 7.44 5.76 15.40
CA ALA A 97 6.18 5.50 16.08
C ALA A 97 5.41 6.79 16.38
N ARG A 98 6.08 7.89 16.75
CA ARG A 98 5.40 9.18 17.01
C ARG A 98 4.90 9.83 15.72
N LEU A 99 5.64 9.69 14.62
CA LEU A 99 5.17 10.14 13.31
C LEU A 99 3.99 9.29 12.81
N ALA A 100 4.04 7.98 12.99
CA ALA A 100 2.93 7.08 12.67
C ALA A 100 1.68 7.40 13.52
N LEU A 101 1.82 7.63 14.83
CA LEU A 101 0.70 8.00 15.70
C LEU A 101 0.08 9.35 15.33
N LYS A 102 0.90 10.35 14.95
CA LYS A 102 0.37 11.64 14.46
C LYS A 102 -0.36 11.49 13.12
N GLN A 103 0.13 10.63 12.24
CA GLN A 103 -0.49 10.36 10.96
C GLN A 103 -1.80 9.57 11.12
N ILE A 104 -1.83 8.60 12.03
CA ILE A 104 -3.05 7.86 12.40
C ILE A 104 -4.09 8.80 13.01
N ALA A 105 -3.71 9.65 13.98
CA ALA A 105 -4.64 10.61 14.58
C ALA A 105 -5.21 11.63 13.55
N ARG A 106 -4.38 12.06 12.59
CA ARG A 106 -4.83 12.90 11.48
C ARG A 106 -5.79 12.13 10.56
N MET A 107 -5.48 10.88 10.25
CA MET A 107 -6.32 10.01 9.42
C MET A 107 -7.66 9.70 10.10
N GLU A 108 -7.67 9.48 11.42
CA GLU A 108 -8.88 9.31 12.23
C GLU A 108 -9.76 10.57 12.19
N GLN A 109 -9.16 11.75 12.31
CA GLN A 109 -9.88 13.02 12.20
C GLN A 109 -10.45 13.25 10.78
N GLU A 110 -9.68 12.91 9.75
CA GLU A 110 -10.15 12.96 8.36
C GLU A 110 -11.29 11.96 8.13
N SER A 111 -11.23 10.76 8.74
CA SER A 111 -12.29 9.75 8.68
C SER A 111 -13.58 10.24 9.35
N THR A 112 -13.50 10.82 10.55
CA THR A 112 -14.70 11.35 11.23
C THR A 112 -15.41 12.42 10.41
N ASN A 113 -14.63 13.27 9.72
CA ASN A 113 -15.22 14.30 8.85
C ASN A 113 -15.92 13.68 7.63
N LEU A 114 -15.35 12.62 7.05
CA LEU A 114 -15.99 11.90 5.94
C LEU A 114 -17.28 11.20 6.40
N ASP A 115 -17.25 10.53 7.55
CA ASP A 115 -18.43 9.86 8.12
C ASP A 115 -19.57 10.85 8.38
N HIS A 116 -19.25 12.04 8.89
CA HIS A 116 -20.23 13.11 9.05
C HIS A 116 -20.82 13.58 7.71
N GLN A 117 -19.99 13.76 6.69
CA GLN A 117 -20.48 14.16 5.36
C GLN A 117 -21.38 13.09 4.76
N VAL A 118 -21.03 11.81 4.88
CA VAL A 118 -21.86 10.69 4.40
C VAL A 118 -23.18 10.64 5.14
N CYS A 119 -23.19 10.86 6.46
CA CYS A 119 -24.42 10.89 7.25
C CYS A 119 -25.35 12.04 6.85
N LEU A 120 -24.80 13.23 6.61
CA LEU A 120 -25.57 14.39 6.14
C LEU A 120 -26.19 14.15 4.76
N ILE A 121 -25.42 13.54 3.84
CA ILE A 121 -25.90 13.13 2.53
C ILE A 121 -27.00 12.07 2.71
N ALA A 122 -26.78 11.01 3.50
CA ALA A 122 -27.77 9.97 3.70
C ALA A 122 -29.10 10.51 4.28
N GLN A 123 -29.05 11.51 5.18
CA GLN A 123 -30.25 12.15 5.74
C GLN A 123 -31.02 12.93 4.68
N SER A 124 -30.35 13.77 3.87
CA SER A 124 -31.05 14.54 2.83
C SER A 124 -31.66 13.64 1.75
N TYR A 125 -31.02 12.50 1.45
CA TYR A 125 -31.56 11.54 0.48
C TYR A 125 -32.79 10.80 1.00
N GLY A 126 -32.98 10.67 2.32
CA GLY A 126 -34.15 10.01 2.91
C GLY A 126 -35.42 10.85 2.78
N ASP A 127 -35.34 12.14 3.11
CA ASP A 127 -36.49 13.04 3.11
C ASP A 127 -36.98 13.34 1.68
N ASP A 128 -36.06 13.70 0.76
CA ASP A 128 -36.41 13.99 -0.63
C ASP A 128 -36.98 12.77 -1.37
N HIS A 129 -36.49 11.57 -1.03
CA HIS A 129 -36.98 10.33 -1.64
C HIS A 129 -38.37 9.96 -1.11
N LEU A 130 -38.63 10.14 0.18
CA LEU A 130 -39.96 9.91 0.75
C LEU A 130 -41.00 10.84 0.11
N ASP A 131 -40.67 12.13 -0.03
CA ASP A 131 -41.54 13.12 -0.66
C ASP A 131 -41.80 12.76 -2.14
N LEU A 132 -40.78 12.35 -2.88
CA LEU A 132 -40.94 11.91 -4.26
C LEU A 132 -41.88 10.69 -4.38
N VAL A 133 -41.71 9.68 -3.52
CA VAL A 133 -42.58 8.48 -3.50
C VAL A 133 -44.03 8.86 -3.17
N VAL A 134 -44.25 9.79 -2.23
CA VAL A 134 -45.59 10.28 -1.90
C VAL A 134 -46.24 11.02 -3.07
N VAL A 135 -45.48 11.89 -3.76
CA VAL A 135 -45.96 12.63 -4.93
C VAL A 135 -46.30 11.68 -6.08
N VAL A 136 -45.41 10.73 -6.40
CA VAL A 136 -45.66 9.72 -7.44
C VAL A 136 -46.89 8.88 -7.09
N GLY A 137 -47.01 8.43 -5.83
CA GLY A 137 -48.18 7.69 -5.35
C GLY A 137 -49.48 8.51 -5.36
N TYR A 138 -49.42 9.83 -5.26
CA TYR A 138 -50.58 10.71 -5.45
C TYR A 138 -50.95 10.84 -6.92
N VAL A 139 -49.97 11.01 -7.81
CA VAL A 139 -50.19 11.09 -9.27
C VAL A 139 -50.80 9.78 -9.80
N LEU A 140 -50.33 8.61 -9.33
CA LEU A 140 -50.92 7.32 -9.68
C LEU A 140 -52.39 7.24 -9.28
N ARG A 141 -52.73 7.60 -8.04
CA ARG A 141 -54.14 7.66 -7.57
C ARG A 141 -54.99 8.66 -8.35
N LEU A 142 -54.38 9.75 -8.83
CA LEU A 142 -55.06 10.73 -9.67
C LEU A 142 -55.38 10.15 -11.06
N LEU A 143 -54.47 9.36 -11.63
CA LEU A 143 -54.63 8.69 -12.93
C LEU A 143 -55.60 7.49 -12.87
N GLU A 144 -55.78 6.85 -11.72
CA GLU A 144 -56.82 5.82 -11.53
C GLU A 144 -58.26 6.39 -11.66
N ASN A 145 -58.43 7.70 -11.44
CA ASN A 145 -59.73 8.34 -11.56
C ASN A 145 -60.05 8.74 -13.00
N ALA A 146 -60.86 7.92 -13.68
CA ALA A 146 -61.27 8.14 -15.06
C ALA A 146 -61.90 9.52 -15.34
N ARG A 147 -62.55 10.16 -14.36
CA ARG A 147 -63.12 11.51 -14.53
C ARG A 147 -62.02 12.57 -14.62
N VAL A 148 -60.97 12.42 -13.81
CA VAL A 148 -59.83 13.34 -13.79
C VAL A 148 -58.98 13.16 -15.05
N VAL A 149 -58.72 11.92 -15.46
CA VAL A 149 -58.02 11.64 -16.72
C VAL A 149 -58.76 12.23 -17.91
N ARG A 150 -60.09 12.09 -17.98
CA ARG A 150 -60.90 12.67 -19.06
C ARG A 150 -60.83 14.20 -19.08
N PHE A 151 -60.84 14.83 -17.90
CA PHE A 151 -60.71 16.29 -17.77
C PHE A 151 -59.31 16.78 -18.20
N LEU A 152 -58.25 16.08 -17.80
CA LEU A 152 -56.88 16.38 -18.18
C LEU A 152 -56.67 16.17 -19.69
N ALA A 153 -57.20 15.11 -20.27
CA ALA A 153 -57.11 14.85 -21.71
C ALA A 153 -57.78 15.95 -22.56
N GLN A 154 -58.83 16.57 -22.05
CA GLN A 154 -59.60 17.61 -22.76
C GLN A 154 -58.99 19.01 -22.65
N ASN A 155 -58.38 19.34 -21.50
CA ASN A 155 -57.90 20.71 -21.23
C ASN A 155 -56.37 20.82 -21.16
N TYR A 156 -55.66 19.75 -20.80
CA TYR A 156 -54.22 19.73 -20.51
C TYR A 156 -53.58 18.40 -20.95
N SER A 157 -53.64 18.09 -22.25
CA SER A 157 -53.14 16.83 -22.81
C SER A 157 -51.62 16.65 -22.62
N GLU A 158 -50.85 17.73 -22.68
CA GLU A 158 -49.40 17.71 -22.42
C GLU A 158 -49.10 17.26 -20.99
N LEU A 159 -49.80 17.84 -20.00
CA LEU A 159 -49.64 17.50 -18.59
C LEU A 159 -50.01 16.04 -18.30
N LEU A 160 -51.05 15.53 -18.95
CA LEU A 160 -51.44 14.13 -18.84
C LEU A 160 -50.32 13.19 -19.31
N SER A 161 -49.65 13.54 -20.41
CA SER A 161 -48.55 12.71 -20.93
C SER A 161 -47.34 12.69 -20.01
N GLU A 162 -47.01 13.81 -19.35
CA GLU A 162 -45.95 13.85 -18.33
C GLU A 162 -46.32 13.02 -17.09
N PHE A 163 -47.57 13.09 -16.61
CA PHE A 163 -48.02 12.26 -15.48
C PHE A 163 -47.98 10.76 -15.81
N GLN A 164 -48.31 10.37 -17.05
CA GLN A 164 -48.19 8.98 -17.49
C GLN A 164 -46.73 8.52 -17.55
N LYS A 165 -45.81 9.35 -18.05
CA LYS A 165 -44.37 9.03 -18.04
C LYS A 165 -43.85 8.84 -16.62
N ILE A 166 -44.25 9.70 -15.68
CA ILE A 166 -43.87 9.59 -14.27
C ILE A 166 -44.40 8.26 -13.69
N ALA A 167 -45.64 7.91 -13.99
CA ALA A 167 -46.27 6.66 -13.56
C ALA A 167 -45.63 5.39 -14.15
N GLU A 168 -45.10 5.45 -15.39
CA GLU A 168 -44.40 4.33 -16.03
C GLU A 168 -42.94 4.20 -15.58
N SER A 169 -42.34 5.28 -15.06
CA SER A 169 -40.93 5.33 -14.67
C SER A 169 -40.62 4.77 -13.28
N HIS A 170 -41.65 4.50 -12.47
CA HIS A 170 -41.58 4.00 -11.09
C HIS A 170 -42.33 2.68 -10.95
#